data_AF-X1LQ96-F1
#
_entry.id   AF-X1LQ96-F1
#
_cell.length_a   1.000
_cell.length_b   1.000
_cell.length_c   1.000
_cell.angle_alpha   90.00
_cell.angle_beta   90.00
_cell.angle_gamma   90.00
#
_symmetry.space_group_name_H-M   'P 1'
#
loop_
_entity.id
_entity.type
_entity.pdbx_description
1 polymer ?
#
loop_
_entity_poly.entity_id
_entity_poly.type
_entity_poly.pdbx_seq_one_letter_code
_entity_poly.pdbx_strand_id
1 'polypeptide(L)'
;MQSSKFLKITTLFVILLGILYLVINATQPTNQQEELSKVDLSKLPKTLQEIKKMVLVPSGAFYMDETPVTYADFQKYINAEGTKPKYWDYETYNQPEHPVTGINWYHAIDYCNWRSKIEGLSPVYKLTDKLDAWGYSLWELDDSANGYRLPTEAEFEYAARGDLEQKQFPWGDEFNSSLANYDDERGV
;
A
#
# COMPACT_ATOMS: atom_id res chain seq x y z
N MET A 1 3.41 28.75 30.23
CA MET A 1 4.13 27.67 30.92
C MET A 1 3.39 26.37 30.63
N GLN A 2 3.97 25.60 29.70
CA GLN A 2 3.79 24.17 29.35
C GLN A 2 2.37 23.56 29.31
N SER A 3 1.87 23.09 28.16
CA SER A 3 2.31 21.99 27.26
C SER A 3 1.67 20.64 27.60
N SER A 4 0.94 20.14 26.60
CA SER A 4 0.76 18.74 26.20
C SER A 4 0.32 17.70 27.23
N LYS A 5 -0.90 17.18 27.04
CA LYS A 5 -1.18 15.77 27.28
C LYS A 5 -1.30 15.07 25.93
N PHE A 6 -0.17 14.66 25.38
CA PHE A 6 -0.09 13.60 24.37
C PHE A 6 -0.53 12.31 25.05
N LEU A 7 -1.69 11.78 24.67
CA LEU A 7 -2.07 10.42 25.01
C LEU A 7 -1.52 9.52 23.90
N LYS A 8 -0.45 8.81 24.23
CA LYS A 8 0.18 7.77 23.40
C LYS A 8 -0.88 6.70 23.08
N ILE A 9 -1.25 6.55 21.82
CA ILE A 9 -1.99 5.38 21.33
C ILE A 9 -0.96 4.51 20.59
N THR A 10 -0.91 3.28 21.07
CA THR A 10 0.09 2.25 20.83
C THR A 10 -0.07 1.60 19.46
N THR A 11 1.04 1.60 18.71
CA THR A 11 1.49 0.71 17.63
C THR A 11 0.61 -0.49 17.27
N LEU A 12 0.17 -0.58 16.00
CA LEU A 12 -0.37 -1.81 15.40
C LEU A 12 0.33 -2.19 14.07
N PHE A 13 0.94 -3.38 14.14
CA PHE A 13 1.51 -4.32 13.18
C PHE A 13 1.31 -4.17 11.65
N VAL A 14 2.41 -4.31 10.91
CA VAL A 14 2.46 -4.67 9.47
C VAL A 14 3.51 -5.75 9.22
N ILE A 15 3.10 -6.94 8.76
CA ILE A 15 3.99 -7.97 8.17
C ILE A 15 3.44 -8.43 6.83
N LEU A 16 4.36 -8.56 5.88
CA LEU A 16 4.17 -9.17 4.57
C LEU A 16 3.64 -10.61 4.67
N LEU A 17 2.39 -10.80 4.28
CA LEU A 17 1.90 -11.98 3.55
C LEU A 17 0.63 -11.58 2.82
N GLY A 18 0.75 -11.10 1.57
CA GLY A 18 -0.41 -10.86 0.70
C GLY A 18 -1.47 -9.94 1.32
N ILE A 19 -1.04 -8.98 2.12
CA ILE A 19 -1.93 -8.03 2.80
C ILE A 19 -2.19 -6.84 1.89
N LEU A 20 -3.46 -6.55 1.67
CA LEU A 20 -3.94 -5.37 0.98
C LEU A 20 -3.90 -4.16 1.92
N TYR A 21 -3.08 -3.15 1.59
CA TYR A 21 -3.15 -1.80 2.15
C TYR A 21 -3.80 -0.89 1.11
N LEU A 22 -4.76 -0.06 1.51
CA LEU A 22 -5.38 0.94 0.64
C LEU A 22 -4.84 2.33 0.93
N VAL A 23 -4.70 3.14 -0.11
CA VAL A 23 -4.27 4.54 -0.05
C VAL A 23 -5.34 5.46 -0.65
N ILE A 24 -5.73 6.55 0.03
CA ILE A 24 -6.56 7.64 -0.52
C ILE A 24 -5.67 8.81 -0.92
N ASN A 25 -5.89 9.33 -2.14
CA ASN A 25 -5.25 10.54 -2.61
C ASN A 25 -6.12 11.77 -2.25
N ALA A 26 -5.63 12.67 -1.39
CA ALA A 26 -6.26 13.98 -1.20
C ALA A 26 -5.74 14.94 -2.29
N THR A 27 -6.68 15.49 -3.05
CA THR A 27 -6.44 16.30 -4.24
C THR A 27 -5.74 17.63 -3.92
N GLN A 28 -4.53 17.83 -4.47
CA GLN A 28 -4.16 18.95 -5.37
C GLN A 28 -2.86 18.58 -6.12
N PRO A 29 -2.79 18.70 -7.46
CA PRO A 29 -1.51 18.74 -8.16
C PRO A 29 -0.94 20.14 -7.98
N THR A 30 -0.21 20.38 -6.90
CA THR A 30 0.70 21.52 -6.89
C THR A 30 1.79 21.25 -7.91
N ASN A 31 1.83 22.08 -8.94
CA ASN A 31 2.94 22.27 -9.87
C ASN A 31 4.27 22.33 -9.11
N GLN A 32 4.86 21.18 -8.80
CA GLN A 32 6.26 21.02 -8.43
C GLN A 32 6.77 19.71 -9.03
N GLN A 33 6.84 19.69 -10.36
CA GLN A 33 8.03 19.14 -11.00
C GLN A 33 9.22 19.99 -10.54
N GLU A 34 9.77 19.73 -9.34
CA GLU A 34 11.20 19.95 -9.16
C GLU A 34 11.91 18.89 -10.00
N GLU A 35 12.35 19.34 -11.17
CA GLU A 35 12.98 18.51 -12.18
C GLU A 35 14.19 17.74 -11.59
N LEU A 36 14.23 16.43 -11.83
CA LEU A 36 15.44 15.60 -11.68
C LEU A 36 16.69 16.20 -12.37
N SER A 37 16.51 17.16 -13.29
CA SER A 37 17.59 17.87 -13.98
C SER A 37 18.42 18.78 -13.07
N LYS A 38 17.93 19.14 -11.87
CA LYS A 38 18.59 20.07 -10.94
C LYS A 38 19.43 19.37 -9.85
N VAL A 39 19.33 18.05 -9.74
CA VAL A 39 20.12 17.28 -8.77
C VAL A 39 21.50 17.00 -9.36
N ASP A 40 22.54 17.57 -8.74
CA ASP A 40 23.93 17.37 -9.14
C ASP A 40 24.41 15.95 -8.74
N LEU A 41 24.16 14.99 -9.64
CA LEU A 41 24.47 13.57 -9.46
C LEU A 41 25.97 13.31 -9.20
N SER A 42 26.86 14.25 -9.55
CA SER A 42 28.30 14.11 -9.35
C SER A 42 28.73 14.16 -7.88
N LYS A 43 27.87 14.69 -7.00
CA LYS A 43 28.11 14.82 -5.56
C LYS A 43 27.67 13.60 -4.75
N LEU A 44 26.98 12.65 -5.36
CA LEU A 44 26.52 11.43 -4.69
C LEU A 44 27.67 10.41 -4.57
N PRO A 45 27.67 9.53 -3.55
CA PRO A 45 28.56 8.37 -3.49
C PRO A 45 28.50 7.55 -4.79
N LYS A 46 29.64 7.00 -5.25
CA LYS A 46 29.74 6.25 -6.51
C LYS A 46 28.68 5.15 -6.67
N THR A 47 28.32 4.50 -5.56
CA THR A 47 27.26 3.48 -5.50
C THR A 47 25.88 4.01 -5.89
N LEU A 48 25.57 5.27 -5.55
CA LEU A 48 24.30 5.92 -5.91
C LEU A 48 24.34 6.52 -7.33
N GLN A 49 25.53 6.84 -7.86
CA GLN A 49 25.71 7.30 -9.24
C GLN A 49 25.40 6.21 -10.28
N GLU A 50 25.54 4.93 -9.92
CA GLU A 50 25.24 3.78 -10.77
C GLU A 50 23.74 3.41 -10.77
N ILE A 51 22.96 3.92 -9.81
CA ILE A 51 21.51 3.67 -9.70
C ILE A 51 20.77 4.61 -10.66
N LYS A 52 20.68 4.19 -11.93
CA LYS A 52 19.99 4.93 -13.02
C LYS A 52 18.47 5.08 -12.88
N LYS A 53 17.87 4.55 -11.81
CA LYS A 53 16.43 4.66 -11.52
C LYS A 53 16.21 4.90 -10.03
N MET A 54 16.65 6.05 -9.54
CA MET A 54 15.97 6.60 -8.37
C MET A 54 14.62 7.13 -8.84
N VAL A 55 13.54 6.56 -8.34
CA VAL A 55 12.20 7.14 -8.50
C VAL A 55 12.13 8.27 -7.49
N LEU A 56 12.15 9.51 -7.99
CA LEU A 56 11.67 10.64 -7.19
C LEU A 56 10.22 10.30 -6.84
N VAL A 57 9.93 10.00 -5.58
CA VAL A 57 8.55 10.02 -5.09
C VAL A 57 8.22 11.51 -5.01
N PRO A 58 7.45 12.07 -5.95
CA PRO A 58 7.02 13.45 -5.82
C PRO A 58 6.08 13.41 -4.62
N SER A 59 6.54 13.87 -3.44
CA SER A 59 5.72 13.81 -2.24
C SER A 59 4.59 14.83 -2.37
N GLY A 60 3.53 14.46 -3.09
CA GLY A 60 2.20 14.81 -2.63
C GLY A 60 1.96 14.15 -1.27
N ALA A 61 1.01 14.66 -0.52
CA ALA A 61 0.52 13.98 0.67
C ALA A 61 -0.37 12.80 0.26
N PHE A 62 -0.18 11.64 0.88
CA PHE A 62 -1.06 10.48 0.73
C PHE A 62 -1.52 9.99 2.10
N TYR A 63 -2.64 9.27 2.13
CA TYR A 63 -3.12 8.56 3.32
C TYR A 63 -3.05 7.07 3.05
N MET A 64 -2.55 6.28 3.98
CA MET A 64 -2.59 4.81 3.94
C MET A 64 -3.43 4.31 5.10
N ASP A 65 -4.21 3.25 4.89
CA ASP A 65 -4.91 2.56 5.97
C ASP A 65 -3.90 2.17 7.07
N GLU A 66 -4.27 2.41 8.33
CA GLU A 66 -3.43 2.08 9.50
C GLU A 66 -3.19 0.57 9.61
N THR A 67 -4.15 -0.22 9.14
CA THR A 67 -4.09 -1.68 9.20
C THR A 67 -4.30 -2.30 7.82
N PRO A 68 -3.83 -3.55 7.63
CA PRO A 68 -4.36 -4.47 6.64
C PRO A 68 -5.89 -4.35 6.44
N VAL A 69 -6.38 -4.46 5.20
CA VAL A 69 -7.81 -4.71 4.96
C VAL A 69 -8.19 -6.04 5.62
N THR A 70 -9.18 -5.99 6.49
CA THR A 70 -9.63 -7.16 7.24
C THR A 70 -10.54 -8.07 6.40
N TYR A 71 -10.70 -9.32 6.84
CA TYR A 71 -11.69 -10.22 6.24
C TYR A 71 -13.10 -9.61 6.30
N ALA A 72 -13.48 -9.01 7.44
CA ALA A 72 -14.78 -8.38 7.61
C ALA A 72 -15.01 -7.23 6.62
N ASP A 73 -13.99 -6.41 6.37
CA ASP A 73 -14.08 -5.31 5.40
C ASP A 73 -14.19 -5.81 3.96
N PHE A 74 -13.44 -6.86 3.62
CA PHE A 74 -13.55 -7.48 2.30
C PHE A 74 -14.87 -8.23 2.13
N GLN A 75 -15.44 -8.78 3.20
CA GLN A 75 -16.76 -9.42 3.17
C GLN A 75 -17.88 -8.45 2.80
N LYS A 76 -17.78 -7.16 3.18
CA LYS A 76 -18.72 -6.12 2.74
C LYS A 76 -18.72 -5.97 1.21
N TYR A 77 -17.55 -6.05 0.58
CA TYR A 77 -17.40 -6.06 -0.88
C TYR A 77 -18.03 -7.30 -1.51
N ILE A 78 -17.77 -8.49 -0.96
CA ILE A 78 -18.38 -9.73 -1.44
C ILE A 78 -19.92 -9.68 -1.34
N ASN A 79 -20.45 -9.15 -0.24
CA ASN A 79 -21.89 -8.99 -0.06
C ASN A 79 -22.51 -7.96 -1.03
N ALA A 80 -21.70 -7.07 -1.60
CA ALA A 80 -22.09 -6.09 -2.61
C ALA A 80 -21.81 -6.60 -4.04
N GLU A 81 -21.89 -7.92 -4.25
CA GLU A 81 -21.67 -8.60 -5.54
C GLU A 81 -20.23 -8.52 -6.07
N GLY A 82 -19.26 -8.27 -5.17
CA GLY A 82 -17.83 -8.35 -5.47
C GLY A 82 -17.39 -9.76 -5.88
N THR A 83 -16.27 -9.85 -6.61
CA THR A 83 -15.71 -11.12 -7.07
C THR A 83 -15.15 -11.91 -5.90
N LYS A 84 -15.73 -13.09 -5.65
CA LYS A 84 -15.29 -13.99 -4.57
C LYS A 84 -13.98 -14.70 -4.92
N PRO A 85 -12.94 -14.62 -4.07
CA PRO A 85 -11.71 -15.40 -4.23
C PRO A 85 -11.94 -16.91 -4.14
N LYS A 86 -11.08 -17.69 -4.80
CA LYS A 86 -11.21 -19.16 -4.90
C LYS A 86 -11.32 -19.88 -3.54
N TYR A 87 -10.60 -19.42 -2.53
CA TYR A 87 -10.51 -20.05 -1.21
C TYR A 87 -11.26 -19.27 -0.12
N TRP A 88 -12.19 -18.41 -0.50
CA TRP A 88 -12.89 -17.50 0.42
C TRP A 88 -13.70 -18.21 1.53
N ASP A 89 -14.27 -19.37 1.22
CA ASP A 89 -15.18 -20.09 2.12
C ASP A 89 -14.43 -21.08 3.06
N TYR A 90 -13.09 -21.03 3.11
CA TYR A 90 -12.30 -21.86 4.02
C TYR A 90 -12.25 -21.24 5.43
N GLU A 91 -12.81 -21.93 6.41
CA GLU A 91 -12.94 -21.47 7.81
C GLU A 91 -11.62 -21.10 8.49
N THR A 92 -10.50 -21.67 8.04
CA THR A 92 -9.17 -21.33 8.58
C THR A 92 -8.77 -19.88 8.30
N TYR A 93 -9.30 -19.26 7.23
CA TYR A 93 -8.86 -17.96 6.74
C TYR A 93 -9.94 -16.86 6.81
N ASN A 94 -11.08 -17.13 7.47
CA ASN A 94 -12.23 -16.23 7.50
C ASN A 94 -12.47 -15.54 8.84
N GLN A 95 -11.42 -15.44 9.67
CA GLN A 95 -11.49 -14.73 10.95
C GLN A 95 -11.70 -13.22 10.70
N PRO A 96 -12.79 -12.59 11.21
CA PRO A 96 -13.22 -11.25 10.82
C PRO A 96 -12.15 -10.15 10.93
N GLU A 97 -11.40 -10.13 12.02
CA GLU A 97 -10.38 -9.11 12.32
C GLU A 97 -9.01 -9.41 11.71
N HIS A 98 -8.83 -10.58 11.11
CA HIS A 98 -7.57 -10.94 10.49
C HIS A 98 -7.46 -10.28 9.11
N PRO A 99 -6.23 -10.00 8.64
CA PRO A 99 -6.00 -9.59 7.26
C PRO A 99 -6.68 -10.55 6.28
N VAL A 100 -7.32 -10.00 5.25
CA VAL A 100 -7.81 -10.81 4.15
C VAL A 100 -6.63 -11.48 3.43
N THR A 101 -6.71 -12.78 3.18
CA THR A 101 -5.69 -13.55 2.47
C THR A 101 -6.29 -14.31 1.28
N GLY A 102 -5.43 -14.86 0.41
CA GLY A 102 -5.88 -15.65 -0.74
C GLY A 102 -6.53 -14.84 -1.87
N ILE A 103 -6.33 -13.52 -1.90
CA ILE A 103 -6.76 -12.64 -2.98
C ILE A 103 -5.66 -12.50 -4.03
N ASN A 104 -6.03 -12.24 -5.28
CA ASN A 104 -5.08 -11.87 -6.33
C ASN A 104 -5.12 -10.34 -6.54
N TRP A 105 -4.24 -9.84 -7.39
CA TRP A 105 -4.15 -8.41 -7.70
C TRP A 105 -5.47 -7.83 -8.24
N TYR A 106 -6.20 -8.57 -9.08
CA TYR A 106 -7.48 -8.13 -9.65
C TYR A 106 -8.56 -7.95 -8.59
N HIS A 107 -8.66 -8.87 -7.62
CA HIS A 107 -9.56 -8.71 -6.48
C HIS A 107 -9.22 -7.45 -5.68
N ALA A 108 -7.93 -7.17 -5.47
CA ALA A 108 -7.49 -6.02 -4.71
C ALA A 108 -7.86 -4.69 -5.39
N ILE A 109 -7.59 -4.54 -6.68
CA ILE A 109 -7.89 -3.30 -7.41
C ILE A 109 -9.40 -3.08 -7.60
N ASP A 110 -10.19 -4.15 -7.75
CA ASP A 110 -11.64 -4.04 -7.82
C ASP A 110 -12.23 -3.65 -6.46
N TYR A 111 -11.69 -4.19 -5.36
CA TYR A 111 -12.01 -3.76 -4.00
C TYR A 111 -11.71 -2.27 -3.78
N CYS A 112 -10.55 -1.77 -4.25
CA CYS A 112 -10.22 -0.34 -4.21
C CYS A 112 -11.29 0.50 -4.90
N ASN A 113 -11.67 0.11 -6.11
CA ASN A 113 -12.68 0.81 -6.90
C ASN A 113 -14.07 0.74 -6.26
N TRP A 114 -14.46 -0.41 -5.71
CA TRP A 114 -15.70 -0.58 -4.97
C TRP A 114 -15.74 0.33 -3.73
N ARG A 115 -14.70 0.31 -2.90
CA ARG A 115 -14.60 1.15 -1.70
C ARG A 115 -14.69 2.63 -2.07
N SER A 116 -14.00 3.02 -3.14
CA SER A 116 -14.08 4.39 -3.69
C SER A 116 -15.52 4.78 -3.99
N LYS A 117 -16.26 3.93 -4.70
CA LYS A 117 -17.65 4.22 -5.09
C LYS A 117 -18.59 4.35 -3.89
N ILE A 118 -18.50 3.44 -2.91
CA ILE A 118 -19.39 3.46 -1.75
C ILE A 118 -19.11 4.65 -0.82
N GLU A 119 -17.90 5.20 -0.85
CA GLU A 119 -17.50 6.40 -0.10
C GLU A 119 -17.62 7.70 -0.93
N GLY A 120 -18.16 7.63 -2.15
CA GLY A 120 -18.39 8.80 -3.00
C GLY A 120 -17.14 9.37 -3.68
N LEU A 121 -16.08 8.57 -3.80
CA LEU A 121 -14.82 8.91 -4.48
C LEU A 121 -14.80 8.34 -5.92
N SER A 122 -13.92 8.92 -6.75
CA SER A 122 -13.74 8.47 -8.13
C SER A 122 -12.83 7.23 -8.20
N PRO A 123 -13.25 6.12 -8.86
CA PRO A 123 -12.41 4.94 -9.05
C PRO A 123 -11.09 5.26 -9.74
N VAL A 124 -10.00 4.65 -9.26
CA VAL A 124 -8.65 4.90 -9.76
C VAL A 124 -8.27 3.94 -10.90
N TYR A 125 -8.70 2.68 -10.83
CA TYR A 125 -8.34 1.69 -11.85
C TYR A 125 -9.40 1.62 -12.95
N LYS A 126 -8.97 1.70 -14.21
CA LYS A 126 -9.84 1.62 -15.38
C LYS A 126 -9.41 0.48 -16.29
N LEU A 127 -10.38 -0.27 -16.78
CA LEU A 127 -10.16 -1.20 -17.89
C LEU A 127 -9.88 -0.40 -19.16
N THR A 128 -8.97 -0.91 -19.96
CA THR A 128 -8.63 -0.35 -21.26
C THR A 128 -9.06 -1.29 -22.38
N ASP A 129 -9.19 -0.73 -23.57
CA ASP A 129 -9.38 -1.52 -24.79
C ASP A 129 -8.09 -2.24 -25.25
N LYS A 130 -6.96 -1.97 -24.58
CA LYS A 130 -5.69 -2.64 -24.87
C LYS A 130 -5.68 -4.00 -24.19
N LEU A 131 -5.14 -5.00 -24.89
CA LEU A 131 -4.98 -6.36 -24.37
C LEU A 131 -3.51 -6.66 -24.10
N ASP A 132 -3.24 -7.51 -23.12
CA ASP A 132 -1.93 -8.11 -22.92
C ASP A 132 -1.64 -9.20 -23.99
N ALA A 133 -0.46 -9.81 -23.92
CA ALA A 133 -0.04 -10.87 -24.83
C ALA A 133 -0.94 -12.12 -24.80
N TRP A 134 -1.79 -12.25 -23.78
CA TRP A 134 -2.70 -13.38 -23.56
C TRP A 134 -4.17 -13.02 -23.83
N GLY A 135 -4.45 -11.80 -24.28
CA GLY A 135 -5.80 -11.33 -24.63
C GLY A 135 -6.62 -10.81 -23.46
N TYR A 136 -6.02 -10.56 -22.29
CA TYR A 136 -6.71 -9.95 -21.16
C TYR A 136 -6.62 -8.42 -21.24
N SER A 137 -7.72 -7.73 -20.91
CA SER A 137 -7.74 -6.27 -20.83
C SER A 137 -6.69 -5.77 -19.84
N LEU A 138 -5.88 -4.80 -20.28
CA LEU A 138 -4.97 -4.08 -19.42
C LEU A 138 -5.74 -3.11 -18.53
N TRP A 139 -5.19 -2.90 -17.34
CA TRP A 139 -5.68 -1.94 -16.37
C TRP A 139 -4.78 -0.72 -16.36
N GLU A 140 -5.36 0.46 -16.47
CA GLU A 140 -4.67 1.74 -16.33
C GLU A 140 -5.08 2.41 -15.00
N LEU A 141 -4.13 3.11 -14.40
CA LEU A 141 -4.33 3.92 -13.21
C LEU A 141 -4.60 5.36 -13.64
N ASP A 142 -5.71 5.93 -13.19
CA ASP A 142 -6.01 7.36 -13.33
C ASP A 142 -5.47 8.10 -12.10
N ASP A 143 -4.32 8.74 -12.27
CA ASP A 143 -3.63 9.49 -11.21
C ASP A 143 -4.32 10.81 -10.85
N SER A 144 -5.30 11.24 -11.65
CA SER A 144 -6.15 12.40 -11.36
C SER A 144 -7.35 12.08 -10.47
N ALA A 145 -7.68 10.79 -10.32
CA ALA A 145 -8.77 10.34 -9.46
C ALA A 145 -8.39 10.44 -7.97
N ASN A 146 -9.41 10.67 -7.13
CA ASN A 146 -9.26 10.82 -5.68
C ASN A 146 -9.68 9.57 -4.88
N GLY A 147 -9.87 8.43 -5.57
CA GLY A 147 -10.27 7.18 -4.93
C GLY A 147 -9.12 6.42 -4.27
N TYR A 148 -9.49 5.26 -3.73
CA TYR A 148 -8.56 4.31 -3.17
C TYR A 148 -7.74 3.61 -4.24
N ARG A 149 -6.48 3.30 -3.92
CA ARG A 149 -5.59 2.47 -4.72
C ARG A 149 -4.61 1.69 -3.85
N LEU A 150 -3.91 0.75 -4.47
CA LEU A 150 -2.72 0.16 -3.89
C LEU A 150 -1.62 1.22 -3.73
N PRO A 151 -0.82 1.16 -2.65
CA PRO A 151 0.39 1.95 -2.55
C PRO A 151 1.38 1.53 -3.64
N THR A 152 2.14 2.49 -4.14
CA THR A 152 3.36 2.17 -4.88
C THR A 152 4.39 1.54 -3.93
N GLU A 153 5.36 0.81 -4.47
CA GLU A 153 6.44 0.21 -3.66
C GLU A 153 7.16 1.27 -2.81
N ALA A 154 7.40 2.46 -3.39
CA ALA A 154 8.08 3.54 -2.70
C ALA A 154 7.21 4.21 -1.60
N GLU A 155 5.90 4.37 -1.82
CA GLU A 155 4.98 4.85 -0.76
C GLU A 155 4.85 3.84 0.39
N PHE A 156 4.79 2.55 0.05
CA PHE A 156 4.74 1.48 1.03
C PHE A 156 6.03 1.45 1.87
N GLU A 157 7.19 1.50 1.22
CA GLU A 157 8.49 1.56 1.91
C GLU A 157 8.59 2.80 2.80
N TYR A 158 8.17 3.98 2.30
CA TYR A 158 8.16 5.21 3.08
C TYR A 158 7.29 5.09 4.32
N ALA A 159 6.04 4.63 4.17
CA ALA A 159 5.11 4.46 5.29
C ALA A 159 5.61 3.41 6.30
N ALA A 160 6.15 2.28 5.82
CA ALA A 160 6.66 1.20 6.66
C ALA A 160 7.90 1.60 7.48
N ARG A 161 8.67 2.61 7.02
CA ARG A 161 9.82 3.13 7.77
C ARG A 161 9.43 4.01 8.97
N GLY A 162 8.24 4.61 8.98
CA GLY A 162 7.72 5.37 10.12
C GLY A 162 8.70 6.45 10.63
N ASP A 163 9.19 7.31 9.73
CA ASP A 163 10.18 8.37 9.98
C ASP A 163 11.60 7.90 10.37
N LEU A 164 11.88 6.60 10.35
CA LEU A 164 13.22 6.07 10.63
C LEU A 164 14.06 5.93 9.34
N GLU A 165 15.12 6.72 9.24
CA GLU A 165 16.09 6.63 8.15
C GLU A 165 17.10 5.50 8.37
N GLN A 166 17.40 4.76 7.30
CA GLN A 166 18.47 3.74 7.24
C GLN A 166 18.37 2.65 8.32
N LYS A 167 17.15 2.32 8.76
CA LYS A 167 16.90 1.21 9.69
C LYS A 167 16.60 -0.09 8.97
N GLN A 168 17.04 -1.19 9.57
CA GLN A 168 16.82 -2.54 9.05
C GLN A 168 15.36 -3.00 9.20
N PHE A 169 14.67 -2.59 10.28
CA PHE A 169 13.28 -2.93 10.57
C PHE A 169 12.45 -1.66 10.82
N PRO A 170 11.11 -1.74 10.70
CA PRO A 170 10.20 -0.62 11.02
C PRO A 170 10.36 -0.03 12.43
N TRP A 171 10.96 -0.78 13.37
CA TRP A 171 11.16 -0.38 14.76
C TRP A 171 12.63 -0.12 15.14
N GLY A 172 13.56 -0.14 14.18
CA GLY A 172 14.98 0.09 14.42
C GLY A 172 15.89 -0.95 13.79
N ASP A 173 17.11 -1.07 14.32
CA ASP A 173 18.15 -1.94 13.74
C ASP A 173 18.15 -3.36 14.32
N GLU A 174 17.68 -3.51 15.56
CA GLU A 174 17.70 -4.80 16.24
C GLU A 174 16.46 -5.64 15.91
N PHE A 175 16.69 -6.88 15.52
CA PHE A 175 15.63 -7.84 15.32
C PHE A 175 14.92 -8.11 16.65
N ASN A 176 13.60 -8.00 16.66
CA ASN A 176 12.78 -8.29 17.82
C ASN A 176 11.60 -9.18 17.42
N SER A 177 11.65 -10.43 17.86
CA SER A 177 10.65 -11.45 17.55
C SER A 177 9.27 -11.16 18.12
N SER A 178 9.17 -10.32 19.15
CA SER A 178 7.88 -9.97 19.78
C SER A 178 7.14 -8.85 19.03
N LEU A 179 7.81 -8.18 18.09
CA LEU A 179 7.24 -7.09 17.30
C LEU A 179 6.71 -7.56 15.95
N ALA A 180 6.83 -8.87 15.68
CA ALA A 180 6.44 -9.44 14.42
C ALA A 180 5.91 -10.88 14.54
N ASN A 181 4.83 -11.20 13.83
CA ASN A 181 4.46 -12.58 13.50
C ASN A 181 5.26 -13.06 12.27
N TYR A 182 6.38 -13.72 12.50
CA TYR A 182 7.26 -14.25 11.46
C TYR A 182 7.48 -15.74 11.69
N ASP A 183 7.79 -16.47 10.62
CA ASP A 183 8.20 -17.86 10.73
C ASP A 183 9.68 -17.94 11.10
N ASP A 184 10.01 -18.57 12.23
CA ASP A 184 11.38 -18.84 12.67
C ASP A 184 11.86 -20.24 12.27
N GLU A 185 10.98 -21.05 11.67
CA GLU A 185 11.33 -22.36 11.17
C GLU A 185 12.11 -22.19 9.86
N ARG A 186 13.30 -22.77 9.82
CA ARG A 186 14.11 -22.89 8.60
C ARG A 186 13.29 -23.70 7.61
N GLY A 187 12.63 -23.01 6.68
CA GLY A 187 11.66 -23.53 5.72
C GLY A 187 11.82 -25.02 5.43
N VAL A 188 10.79 -25.78 5.81
CA VAL A 188 10.61 -27.19 5.45
C VAL A 188 9.56 -27.30 4.35
#